data_AF-A0A5J6GQN9-F1
#
_entry.id   AF-A0A5J6GQN9-F1
#
_cell.length_a   1.000
_cell.length_b   1.000
_cell.length_c   1.000
_cell.angle_alpha   90.00
_cell.angle_beta   90.00
_cell.angle_gamma   90.00
#
_symmetry.space_group_name_H-M   'P 1'
#
loop_
_entity.id
_entity.type
_entity.pdbx_description
1 polymer ?
#
loop_
_entity_poly.entity_id
_entity_poly.type
_entity_poly.pdbx_seq_one_letter_code
_entity_poly.pdbx_strand_id
1 'polypeptide(L)'
;MTRREEALAARRERTGSSVPSVVGTLEHLLAVDATHGASAALPAVRDAVRRVTELSGAPARLGGRDPELLAALAELSEVIGWILFDAGRYAGARRANARALTLAGLCGDTWTARLTLLNHSMLQAHTGRARAALESAARVAGGPGALPARVDALVLIRRAHAVALLGGDREPVEVIARARSRFLDGVSRRDPAWSWWIDETELLGHQGWVLARTRRWDPAIELLRQAVAVPGPAYRDLFTAELLGALVGAGAWRDAEELITELAPRAARIGSVRTTESLTGTSVRLRDRTGVPSALRDAAVHLLERLPAPVAEPVSALEPPPAARP
;
A
#
# COMPACT_ATOMS: atom_id res chain seq x y z
N MET A 1 -12.60 -29.41 -36.89
CA MET A 1 -13.15 -29.05 -35.57
C MET A 1 -14.58 -29.54 -35.49
N THR A 2 -14.93 -30.28 -34.44
CA THR A 2 -16.27 -30.85 -34.26
C THR A 2 -17.19 -29.81 -33.60
N ARG A 3 -18.49 -29.77 -33.93
CA ARG A 3 -19.51 -28.89 -33.31
C ARG A 3 -19.49 -28.88 -31.77
N ARG A 4 -18.98 -29.94 -31.14
CA ARG A 4 -18.78 -30.07 -29.69
C ARG A 4 -17.64 -29.20 -29.15
N GLU A 5 -16.56 -29.04 -29.91
CA GLU A 5 -15.43 -28.17 -29.57
C GLU A 5 -15.81 -26.69 -29.69
N GLU A 6 -16.57 -26.32 -30.73
CA GLU A 6 -17.12 -24.98 -30.91
C GLU A 6 -18.13 -24.61 -29.81
N ALA A 7 -18.99 -25.55 -29.41
CA ALA A 7 -19.93 -25.34 -28.30
C ALA A 7 -19.22 -25.21 -26.94
N LEU A 8 -18.12 -25.94 -26.72
CA LEU A 8 -17.29 -25.82 -25.52
C LEU A 8 -16.47 -24.52 -25.51
N ALA A 9 -15.97 -24.07 -26.66
CA ALA A 9 -15.29 -22.79 -26.81
C ALA A 9 -16.26 -21.62 -26.59
N ALA A 10 -17.44 -21.65 -27.21
CA ALA A 10 -18.48 -20.62 -27.04
C ALA A 10 -19.13 -20.64 -25.64
N ARG A 11 -19.06 -21.76 -24.91
CA ARG A 11 -19.47 -21.84 -23.49
C ARG A 11 -18.35 -21.35 -22.56
N ARG A 12 -17.07 -21.57 -22.91
CA ARG A 12 -15.88 -20.97 -22.25
C ARG A 12 -15.82 -19.44 -22.44
N GLU A 13 -16.17 -18.94 -23.62
CA GLU A 13 -16.33 -17.50 -23.87
C GLU A 13 -17.49 -16.89 -23.09
N ARG A 14 -18.59 -17.63 -22.90
CA ARG A 14 -19.72 -17.23 -22.03
C ARG A 14 -19.48 -17.41 -20.53
N THR A 15 -18.37 -18.01 -20.11
CA THR A 15 -18.01 -18.20 -18.69
C THR A 15 -16.82 -17.34 -18.23
N GLY A 16 -16.23 -16.53 -19.12
CA GLY A 16 -15.23 -15.54 -18.75
C GLY A 16 -15.86 -14.34 -18.04
N SER A 17 -15.08 -13.66 -17.20
CA SER A 17 -15.49 -12.41 -16.57
C SER A 17 -15.67 -11.31 -17.62
N SER A 18 -16.72 -10.49 -17.49
CA SER A 18 -16.90 -9.29 -18.31
C SER A 18 -16.18 -8.09 -17.69
N VAL A 19 -15.77 -7.12 -18.52
CA VAL A 19 -15.15 -5.86 -18.04
C VAL A 19 -15.98 -5.17 -16.95
N PRO A 20 -17.31 -4.95 -17.12
CA PRO A 20 -18.11 -4.29 -16.07
C PRO A 20 -18.16 -5.07 -14.75
N SER A 21 -18.12 -6.41 -14.79
CA SER A 21 -18.11 -7.24 -13.59
C SER A 21 -16.79 -7.12 -12.81
N VAL A 22 -15.66 -7.08 -13.53
CA VAL A 22 -14.33 -6.89 -12.94
C VAL A 22 -14.21 -5.49 -12.34
N VAL A 23 -14.65 -4.46 -13.08
CA VAL A 23 -14.65 -3.06 -12.61
C VAL A 23 -15.53 -2.90 -11.37
N GLY A 24 -16.75 -3.45 -11.36
CA GLY A 24 -17.61 -3.39 -10.17
C GLY A 24 -17.02 -4.10 -8.94
N THR A 25 -16.26 -5.18 -9.16
CA THR A 25 -15.52 -5.86 -8.08
C THR A 25 -14.38 -4.98 -7.54
N LEU A 26 -13.64 -4.31 -8.43
CA LEU A 26 -12.57 -3.38 -8.08
C LEU A 26 -13.12 -2.21 -7.25
N GLU A 27 -14.18 -1.56 -7.70
CA GLU A 27 -14.81 -0.42 -7.02
C GLU A 27 -15.30 -0.81 -5.61
N HIS A 28 -15.91 -1.99 -5.49
CA HIS A 28 -16.32 -2.52 -4.19
C HIS A 28 -15.13 -2.73 -3.24
N LEU A 29 -14.01 -3.28 -3.73
CA LEU A 29 -12.81 -3.46 -2.91
C LEU A 29 -12.22 -2.13 -2.45
N LEU A 30 -12.11 -1.14 -3.35
CA LEU A 30 -11.63 0.20 -3.00
C LEU A 30 -12.53 0.86 -1.94
N ALA A 31 -13.85 0.75 -2.08
CA ALA A 31 -14.78 1.33 -1.13
C ALA A 31 -14.67 0.70 0.27
N VAL A 32 -14.57 -0.64 0.35
CA VAL A 32 -14.41 -1.34 1.62
C VAL A 32 -13.07 -1.01 2.26
N ASP A 33 -11.97 -1.03 1.50
CA ASP A 33 -10.63 -0.69 2.00
C ASP A 33 -10.55 0.76 2.48
N ALA A 34 -11.05 1.72 1.70
CA ALA A 34 -11.02 3.13 2.08
C ALA A 34 -11.83 3.42 3.35
N THR A 35 -12.96 2.73 3.55
CA THR A 35 -13.86 3.00 4.67
C THR A 35 -13.51 2.20 5.94
N HIS A 36 -13.14 0.93 5.79
CA HIS A 36 -13.00 -0.01 6.90
C HIS A 36 -11.56 -0.57 7.04
N GLY A 37 -10.68 -0.26 6.09
CA GLY A 37 -9.30 -0.71 6.07
C GLY A 37 -9.09 -2.13 5.51
N ALA A 38 -7.84 -2.42 5.19
CA ALA A 38 -7.45 -3.59 4.42
C ALA A 38 -7.79 -4.92 5.08
N SER A 39 -7.69 -5.02 6.41
CA SER A 39 -8.05 -6.23 7.14
C SER A 39 -9.53 -6.58 7.00
N ALA A 40 -10.42 -5.57 6.99
CA ALA A 40 -11.85 -5.74 6.77
C ALA A 40 -12.18 -6.06 5.30
N ALA A 41 -11.32 -5.67 4.35
CA ALA A 41 -11.48 -5.99 2.94
C ALA A 41 -11.06 -7.43 2.57
N LEU A 42 -10.36 -8.17 3.44
CA LEU A 42 -9.88 -9.53 3.15
C LEU A 42 -10.99 -10.53 2.73
N PRO A 43 -12.17 -10.59 3.36
CA PRO A 43 -13.27 -11.43 2.88
C PRO A 43 -13.70 -11.08 1.44
N ALA A 44 -13.82 -9.79 1.12
CA ALA A 44 -14.16 -9.33 -0.22
C ALA A 44 -13.07 -9.68 -1.25
N VAL A 45 -11.79 -9.64 -0.87
CA VAL A 45 -10.67 -10.11 -1.72
C VAL A 45 -10.81 -11.61 -2.02
N ARG A 46 -11.09 -12.44 -0.99
CA ARG A 46 -11.30 -13.88 -1.20
C ARG A 46 -12.47 -14.15 -2.13
N ASP A 47 -13.54 -13.38 -1.99
CA ASP A 47 -14.72 -13.47 -2.85
C ASP A 47 -14.41 -13.08 -4.29
N ALA A 48 -13.63 -12.00 -4.50
CA ALA A 48 -13.19 -11.55 -5.81
C ALA A 48 -12.37 -12.64 -6.53
N VAL A 49 -11.42 -13.28 -5.84
CA VAL A 49 -10.63 -14.39 -6.40
C VAL A 49 -11.49 -15.58 -6.79
N ARG A 50 -12.57 -15.87 -6.05
CA ARG A 50 -13.51 -16.95 -6.38
C ARG A 50 -14.41 -16.62 -7.57
N ARG A 51 -14.88 -15.37 -7.67
CA ARG A 51 -15.82 -14.93 -8.72
C ARG A 51 -15.12 -14.63 -10.05
N VAL A 52 -13.94 -14.01 -10.00
CA VAL A 52 -13.14 -13.67 -11.19
C VAL A 52 -12.13 -14.78 -11.43
N THR A 53 -12.57 -15.84 -12.11
CA THR A 53 -11.81 -17.10 -12.27
C THR A 53 -10.45 -16.91 -12.93
N GLU A 54 -10.29 -15.89 -13.75
CA GLU A 54 -9.05 -15.50 -14.39
C GLU A 54 -7.93 -15.27 -13.35
N LEU A 55 -8.28 -14.77 -12.16
CA LEU A 55 -7.33 -14.49 -11.07
C LEU A 55 -6.61 -15.74 -10.54
N SER A 56 -7.22 -16.92 -10.68
CA SER A 56 -6.70 -18.18 -10.14
C SER A 56 -5.70 -18.90 -11.06
N GLY A 57 -5.64 -18.53 -12.34
CA GLY A 57 -4.75 -19.15 -13.34
C GLY A 57 -3.45 -18.38 -13.59
N ALA A 58 -2.50 -18.98 -14.32
CA ALA A 58 -1.28 -18.27 -14.73
C ALA A 58 -1.61 -17.10 -15.69
N PRO A 59 -1.24 -15.84 -15.37
CA PRO A 59 -1.66 -14.66 -16.15
C PRO A 59 -1.16 -14.68 -17.59
N ALA A 60 0.03 -15.26 -17.85
CA ALA A 60 0.58 -15.38 -19.21
C ALA A 60 -0.32 -16.18 -20.16
N ARG A 61 -1.17 -17.08 -19.65
CA ARG A 61 -2.13 -17.86 -20.47
C ARG A 61 -3.33 -17.04 -20.94
N LEU A 62 -3.46 -15.80 -20.47
CA LEU A 62 -4.50 -14.85 -20.89
C LEU A 62 -4.05 -13.98 -22.08
N GLY A 63 -2.85 -14.21 -22.63
CA GLY A 63 -2.42 -13.55 -23.86
C GLY A 63 -3.41 -13.78 -25.01
N GLY A 64 -3.65 -12.75 -25.82
CA GLY A 64 -4.62 -12.77 -26.93
C GLY A 64 -6.09 -12.60 -26.52
N ARG A 65 -6.38 -12.43 -25.22
CA ARG A 65 -7.69 -11.97 -24.73
C ARG A 65 -7.89 -10.48 -25.07
N ASP A 66 -9.14 -10.04 -24.93
CA ASP A 66 -9.53 -8.64 -25.03
C ASP A 66 -8.62 -7.74 -24.15
N PRO A 67 -7.93 -6.75 -24.75
CA PRO A 67 -7.07 -5.81 -24.02
C PRO A 67 -7.79 -5.05 -22.90
N GLU A 68 -9.07 -4.73 -23.05
CA GLU A 68 -9.83 -4.02 -22.01
C GLU A 68 -10.06 -4.89 -20.78
N LEU A 69 -10.39 -6.17 -20.99
CA LEU A 69 -10.48 -7.15 -19.91
C LEU A 69 -9.13 -7.37 -19.23
N LEU A 70 -8.04 -7.45 -19.99
CA LEU A 70 -6.69 -7.59 -19.43
C LEU A 70 -6.30 -6.37 -18.57
N ALA A 71 -6.63 -5.15 -19.01
CA ALA A 71 -6.42 -3.93 -18.24
C ALA A 71 -7.23 -3.94 -16.93
N ALA A 72 -8.54 -4.25 -17.00
CA ALA A 72 -9.39 -4.35 -15.81
C ALA A 72 -8.88 -5.41 -14.80
N LEU A 73 -8.41 -6.56 -15.29
CA LEU A 73 -7.80 -7.59 -14.45
C LEU A 73 -6.45 -7.17 -13.86
N ALA A 74 -5.67 -6.36 -14.59
CA ALA A 74 -4.42 -5.80 -14.10
C ALA A 74 -4.69 -4.84 -12.94
N GLU A 75 -5.63 -3.90 -13.11
CA GLU A 75 -6.03 -2.96 -12.07
C GLU A 75 -6.62 -3.67 -10.85
N LEU A 76 -7.50 -4.66 -11.04
CA LEU A 76 -8.02 -5.46 -9.93
C LEU A 76 -6.91 -6.20 -9.18
N SER A 77 -5.92 -6.74 -9.90
CA SER A 77 -4.77 -7.41 -9.28
C SER A 77 -3.88 -6.43 -8.52
N GLU A 78 -3.76 -5.19 -9.00
CA GLU A 78 -3.03 -4.10 -8.33
C GLU A 78 -3.72 -3.73 -7.00
N VAL A 79 -5.03 -3.49 -7.01
CA VAL A 79 -5.83 -3.20 -5.81
C VAL A 79 -5.79 -4.34 -4.80
N ILE A 80 -5.92 -5.59 -5.25
CA ILE A 80 -5.76 -6.76 -4.39
C ILE A 80 -4.33 -6.78 -3.79
N GLY A 81 -3.31 -6.41 -4.57
CA GLY A 81 -1.94 -6.29 -4.10
C GLY A 81 -1.78 -5.27 -2.97
N TRP A 82 -2.40 -4.10 -3.12
CA TRP A 82 -2.45 -3.07 -2.08
C TRP A 82 -3.14 -3.55 -0.81
N ILE A 83 -4.35 -4.09 -0.90
CA ILE A 83 -5.12 -4.59 0.26
C ILE A 83 -4.35 -5.69 0.97
N LEU A 84 -3.79 -6.67 0.24
CA LEU A 84 -3.00 -7.73 0.86
C LEU A 84 -1.74 -7.17 1.54
N PHE A 85 -1.12 -6.14 0.98
CA PHE A 85 0.04 -5.51 1.61
C PHE A 85 -0.36 -4.83 2.93
N ASP A 86 -1.38 -3.98 2.90
CA ASP A 86 -1.81 -3.23 4.07
C ASP A 86 -2.45 -4.13 5.15
N ALA A 87 -2.97 -5.30 4.77
CA ALA A 87 -3.42 -6.36 5.67
C ALA A 87 -2.33 -7.36 6.10
N GLY A 88 -1.04 -7.06 5.86
CA GLY A 88 0.09 -7.88 6.32
C GLY A 88 0.28 -9.22 5.60
N ARG A 89 -0.38 -9.46 4.47
CA ARG A 89 -0.25 -10.68 3.64
C ARG A 89 0.80 -10.50 2.55
N TYR A 90 2.05 -10.27 2.96
CA TYR A 90 3.13 -9.82 2.08
C TYR A 90 3.44 -10.78 0.92
N ALA A 91 3.38 -12.10 1.14
CA ALA A 91 3.59 -13.07 0.06
C ALA A 91 2.47 -13.00 -0.99
N GLY A 92 1.23 -12.83 -0.55
CA GLY A 92 0.07 -12.63 -1.43
C GLY A 92 0.18 -11.32 -2.21
N ALA A 93 0.54 -10.23 -1.53
CA ALA A 93 0.75 -8.93 -2.16
C ALA A 93 1.82 -8.97 -3.27
N ARG A 94 2.95 -9.68 -3.05
CA ARG A 94 3.98 -9.86 -4.10
C ARG A 94 3.44 -10.63 -5.31
N ARG A 95 2.64 -11.68 -5.09
CA ARG A 95 2.03 -12.46 -6.18
C ARG A 95 1.01 -11.63 -6.97
N ALA A 96 0.15 -10.88 -6.29
CA ALA A 96 -0.82 -10.00 -6.91
C ALA A 96 -0.15 -8.88 -7.73
N ASN A 97 0.90 -8.25 -7.19
CA ASN A 97 1.71 -7.28 -7.93
C ASN A 97 2.38 -7.88 -9.18
N ALA A 98 2.98 -9.07 -9.07
CA ALA A 98 3.58 -9.74 -10.23
C ALA A 98 2.53 -10.09 -11.31
N ARG A 99 1.33 -10.47 -10.88
CA ARG A 99 0.19 -10.70 -11.77
C ARG A 99 -0.23 -9.42 -12.48
N ALA A 100 -0.44 -8.33 -11.75
CA ALA A 100 -0.80 -7.03 -12.31
C ALA A 100 0.22 -6.57 -13.37
N LEU A 101 1.52 -6.66 -13.07
CA LEU A 101 2.59 -6.34 -14.03
C LEU A 101 2.56 -7.22 -15.29
N THR A 102 2.28 -8.51 -15.13
CA THR A 102 2.18 -9.44 -16.28
C THR A 102 0.99 -9.07 -17.17
N LEU A 103 -0.18 -8.83 -16.57
CA LEU A 103 -1.40 -8.48 -17.31
C LEU A 103 -1.28 -7.13 -18.00
N ALA A 104 -0.78 -6.13 -17.29
CA ALA A 104 -0.49 -4.80 -17.84
C ALA A 104 0.49 -4.87 -19.02
N GLY A 105 1.51 -5.75 -18.94
CA GLY A 105 2.44 -6.00 -20.05
C GLY A 105 1.79 -6.64 -21.27
N LEU A 106 0.78 -7.50 -21.08
CA LEU A 106 0.05 -8.14 -22.19
C LEU A 106 -0.86 -7.18 -22.96
N CYS A 107 -1.42 -6.17 -22.30
CA CYS A 107 -2.30 -5.17 -22.93
C CYS A 107 -1.65 -3.81 -23.17
N GLY A 108 -0.41 -3.60 -22.73
CA GLY A 108 0.30 -2.32 -22.87
C GLY A 108 -0.14 -1.23 -21.89
N ASP A 109 -0.84 -1.57 -20.81
CA ASP A 109 -1.26 -0.62 -19.79
C ASP A 109 -0.08 -0.16 -18.92
N THR A 110 0.58 0.90 -19.36
CA THR A 110 1.72 1.45 -18.65
C THR A 110 1.36 2.13 -17.33
N TRP A 111 0.12 2.59 -17.14
CA TRP A 111 -0.26 3.34 -15.93
C TRP A 111 -0.47 2.42 -14.74
N THR A 112 -1.18 1.30 -14.94
CA THR A 112 -1.32 0.26 -13.92
C THR A 112 0.02 -0.37 -13.59
N ALA A 113 0.87 -0.61 -14.60
CA ALA A 113 2.23 -1.13 -14.36
C ALA A 113 3.06 -0.19 -13.47
N ARG A 114 3.01 1.12 -13.72
CA ARG A 114 3.72 2.13 -12.91
C ARG A 114 3.19 2.20 -11.47
N LEU A 115 1.87 2.24 -11.29
CA LEU A 115 1.27 2.22 -9.95
C LEU A 115 1.67 0.96 -9.18
N THR A 116 1.59 -0.20 -9.84
CA THR A 116 1.99 -1.49 -9.26
C THR A 116 3.46 -1.48 -8.82
N LEU A 117 4.37 -0.91 -9.62
CA LEU A 117 5.79 -0.78 -9.23
C LEU A 117 5.99 0.13 -8.02
N LEU A 118 5.23 1.22 -7.90
CA LEU A 118 5.29 2.15 -6.78
C LEU A 118 4.76 1.53 -5.48
N ASN A 119 3.70 0.72 -5.56
CA ASN A 119 3.17 -0.05 -4.44
C ASN A 119 4.10 -1.22 -4.07
N HIS A 120 4.69 -1.88 -5.07
CA HIS A 120 5.71 -2.91 -4.84
C HIS A 120 6.97 -2.35 -4.17
N SER A 121 7.41 -1.15 -4.56
CA SER A 121 8.52 -0.43 -3.92
C SER A 121 8.23 -0.18 -2.43
N MET A 122 7.02 0.28 -2.11
CA MET A 122 6.62 0.50 -0.72
C MET A 122 6.58 -0.80 0.10
N LEU A 123 6.07 -1.89 -0.48
CA LEU A 123 6.09 -3.23 0.13
C LEU A 123 7.52 -3.72 0.39
N GLN A 124 8.43 -3.52 -0.56
CA GLN A 124 9.83 -3.91 -0.41
C GLN A 124 10.52 -3.07 0.67
N ALA A 125 10.24 -1.77 0.74
CA ALA A 125 10.76 -0.89 1.79
C ALA A 125 10.25 -1.33 3.18
N HIS A 126 8.96 -1.58 3.32
CA HIS A 126 8.33 -2.07 4.55
C HIS A 126 8.94 -3.39 5.05
N THR A 127 9.26 -4.29 4.12
CA THR A 127 9.84 -5.61 4.42
C THR A 127 11.39 -5.60 4.49
N GLY A 128 12.01 -4.42 4.61
CA GLY A 128 13.45 -4.26 4.82
C GLY A 128 14.33 -4.42 3.57
N ARG A 129 13.74 -4.53 2.38
CA ARG A 129 14.44 -4.71 1.09
C ARG A 129 14.67 -3.36 0.40
N ALA A 130 15.34 -2.44 1.08
CA ALA A 130 15.47 -1.04 0.64
C ALA A 130 16.09 -0.88 -0.77
N ARG A 131 17.12 -1.66 -1.13
CA ARG A 131 17.72 -1.61 -2.48
C ARG A 131 16.71 -2.00 -3.57
N ALA A 132 15.99 -3.10 -3.37
CA ALA A 132 14.95 -3.55 -4.29
C ALA A 132 13.82 -2.51 -4.40
N ALA A 133 13.45 -1.87 -3.29
CA ALA A 133 12.47 -0.79 -3.30
C ALA A 133 12.91 0.38 -4.21
N LEU A 134 14.20 0.72 -4.15
CA LEU A 134 14.79 1.77 -4.97
C LEU A 134 14.78 1.40 -6.46
N GLU A 135 15.14 0.15 -6.78
CA GLU A 135 15.09 -0.39 -8.15
C GLU A 135 13.66 -0.38 -8.71
N SER A 136 12.66 -0.82 -7.93
CA SER A 136 11.26 -0.82 -8.35
C SER A 136 10.76 0.60 -8.64
N ALA A 137 11.10 1.58 -7.79
CA ALA A 137 10.75 2.98 -8.03
C ALA A 137 11.46 3.55 -9.27
N ALA A 138 12.73 3.21 -9.49
CA ALA A 138 13.50 3.67 -10.64
C ALA A 138 12.94 3.16 -11.99
N ARG A 139 12.40 1.92 -12.02
CA ARG A 139 11.80 1.34 -13.23
C ARG A 139 10.60 2.11 -13.77
N VAL A 140 9.92 2.90 -12.95
CA VAL A 140 8.77 3.75 -13.36
C VAL A 140 9.18 4.79 -14.41
N ALA A 141 10.42 5.27 -14.33
CA ALA A 141 10.97 6.28 -15.23
C ALA A 141 11.44 5.72 -16.59
N GLY A 142 11.49 4.39 -16.76
CA GLY A 142 12.04 3.73 -17.96
C GLY A 142 11.17 3.76 -19.22
N GLY A 143 10.17 4.64 -19.30
CA GLY A 143 9.25 4.75 -20.44
C GLY A 143 9.48 6.01 -21.29
N PRO A 144 8.85 6.10 -22.47
CA PRO A 144 8.99 7.28 -23.33
C PRO A 144 8.32 8.51 -22.71
N GLY A 145 9.02 9.65 -22.76
CA GLY A 145 8.53 10.95 -22.30
C GLY A 145 8.67 11.21 -20.80
N ALA A 146 8.57 12.49 -20.42
CA ALA A 146 8.63 12.89 -19.02
C ALA A 146 7.35 12.48 -18.27
N LEU A 147 7.51 12.00 -17.03
CA LEU A 147 6.37 11.70 -16.15
C LEU A 147 5.56 12.98 -15.85
N PRO A 148 4.22 12.89 -15.74
CA PRO A 148 3.41 13.92 -15.11
C PRO A 148 3.93 14.23 -13.71
N ALA A 149 3.76 15.48 -13.27
CA ALA A 149 4.41 15.95 -12.05
C ALA A 149 3.91 15.24 -10.78
N ARG A 150 2.62 14.87 -10.74
CA ARG A 150 2.02 14.08 -9.65
C ARG A 150 2.64 12.68 -9.55
N VAL A 151 2.80 12.01 -10.68
CA VAL A 151 3.40 10.66 -10.75
C VAL A 151 4.88 10.72 -10.36
N ASP A 152 5.61 11.72 -10.85
CA ASP A 152 7.02 11.92 -10.52
C ASP A 152 7.23 12.23 -9.03
N ALA A 153 6.33 13.03 -8.43
CA ALA A 153 6.32 13.27 -6.99
C ALA A 153 6.19 11.96 -6.21
N LEU A 154 5.29 11.05 -6.62
CA LEU A 154 5.15 9.74 -5.98
C LEU A 154 6.40 8.86 -6.15
N VAL A 155 7.04 8.86 -7.32
CA VAL A 155 8.34 8.18 -7.53
C VAL A 155 9.37 8.69 -6.51
N LEU A 156 9.47 10.00 -6.35
CA LEU A 156 10.41 10.63 -5.43
C LEU A 156 10.07 10.32 -3.96
N ILE A 157 8.79 10.28 -3.58
CA ILE A 157 8.35 9.82 -2.24
C ILE A 157 8.85 8.39 -1.98
N ARG A 158 8.62 7.46 -2.91
CA ARG A 158 9.06 6.06 -2.76
C ARG A 158 10.58 5.95 -2.66
N ARG A 159 11.31 6.74 -3.46
CA ARG A 159 12.78 6.82 -3.38
C ARG A 159 13.26 7.37 -2.04
N ALA A 160 12.69 8.47 -1.55
CA ALA A 160 13.08 9.06 -0.27
C ALA A 160 12.97 8.06 0.88
N HIS A 161 11.87 7.30 0.94
CA HIS A 161 11.70 6.23 1.92
C HIS A 161 12.79 5.14 1.82
N ALA A 162 13.07 4.66 0.61
CA ALA A 162 14.07 3.62 0.40
C ALA A 162 15.49 4.11 0.73
N VAL A 163 15.87 5.34 0.36
CA VAL A 163 17.18 5.92 0.73
C VAL A 163 17.31 6.13 2.24
N ALA A 164 16.23 6.57 2.92
CA ALA A 164 16.24 6.72 4.36
C ALA A 164 16.53 5.38 5.08
N LEU A 165 15.99 4.27 4.56
CA LEU A 165 16.26 2.94 5.09
C LEU A 165 17.70 2.44 4.82
N LEU A 166 18.39 2.99 3.83
CA LEU A 166 19.80 2.70 3.57
C LEU A 166 20.76 3.51 4.45
N GLY A 167 20.23 4.35 5.35
CA GLY A 167 21.04 5.17 6.27
C GLY A 167 21.48 6.51 5.69
N GLY A 168 20.89 6.96 4.57
CA GLY A 168 21.10 8.31 4.09
C GLY A 168 20.53 9.34 5.07
N ASP A 169 21.33 10.32 5.46
CA ASP A 169 20.86 11.39 6.35
C ASP A 169 20.30 12.58 5.56
N ARG A 170 21.13 13.22 4.72
CA ARG A 170 20.73 14.41 3.92
C ARG A 170 19.95 14.06 2.66
N GLU A 171 20.37 12.98 1.97
CA GLU A 171 19.82 12.60 0.67
C GLU A 171 18.29 12.36 0.70
N PRO A 172 17.69 11.63 1.67
CA PRO A 172 16.24 11.46 1.71
C PRO A 172 15.48 12.77 1.83
N VAL A 173 16.05 13.74 2.56
CA VAL A 173 15.45 15.07 2.77
C VAL A 173 15.46 15.89 1.49
N GLU A 174 16.57 15.84 0.76
CA GLU A 174 16.66 16.49 -0.55
C GLU A 174 15.69 15.85 -1.56
N VAL A 175 15.58 14.52 -1.56
CA VAL A 175 14.66 13.79 -2.44
C VAL A 175 13.19 14.08 -2.11
N ILE A 176 12.80 14.13 -0.83
CA ILE A 176 11.41 14.42 -0.46
C ILE A 176 11.05 15.89 -0.68
N ALA A 177 12.00 16.82 -0.54
CA ALA A 177 11.82 18.23 -0.92
C ALA A 177 11.61 18.40 -2.43
N ARG A 178 12.31 17.61 -3.25
CA ARG A 178 12.06 17.54 -4.70
C ARG A 178 10.68 16.96 -5.00
N ALA A 179 10.22 15.96 -4.25
CA ALA A 179 8.87 15.42 -4.40
C ALA A 179 7.81 16.51 -4.16
N ARG A 180 7.97 17.32 -3.11
CA ARG A 180 7.12 18.49 -2.84
C ARG A 180 7.13 19.49 -3.99
N SER A 181 8.32 19.80 -4.52
CA SER A 181 8.45 20.72 -5.66
C SER A 181 7.67 20.21 -6.88
N ARG A 182 7.80 18.91 -7.21
CA ARG A 182 7.06 18.29 -8.32
C ARG A 182 5.56 18.24 -8.07
N PHE A 183 5.13 18.03 -6.84
CA PHE A 183 3.71 18.10 -6.50
C PHE A 183 3.12 19.50 -6.74
N LEU A 184 3.87 20.55 -6.39
CA LEU A 184 3.47 21.96 -6.54
C LEU A 184 3.39 22.42 -8.00
N ASP A 185 4.04 21.72 -8.93
CA ASP A 185 3.84 21.95 -10.37
C ASP A 185 2.40 21.61 -10.83
N GLY A 186 1.60 20.99 -9.97
CA GLY A 186 0.17 20.79 -10.16
C GLY A 186 -0.21 19.53 -10.94
N VAL A 187 -1.51 19.41 -11.21
CA VAL A 187 -2.08 18.35 -12.06
C VAL A 187 -2.11 18.78 -13.51
N SER A 188 -2.07 17.81 -14.41
CA SER A 188 -2.07 17.97 -15.85
C SER A 188 -3.05 16.98 -16.50
N ARG A 189 -3.40 17.22 -17.76
CA ARG A 189 -4.25 16.28 -18.53
C ARG A 189 -3.60 14.92 -18.78
N ARG A 190 -2.31 14.78 -18.52
CA ARG A 190 -1.56 13.53 -18.68
C ARG A 190 -1.55 12.68 -17.42
N ASP A 191 -2.04 13.20 -16.30
CA ASP A 191 -2.10 12.47 -15.06
C ASP A 191 -3.10 11.30 -15.17
N PRO A 192 -2.71 10.09 -14.75
CA PRO A 192 -3.61 8.96 -14.77
C PRO A 192 -4.73 9.15 -13.75
N ALA A 193 -5.90 8.58 -14.01
CA ALA A 193 -7.07 8.72 -13.14
C ALA A 193 -6.73 8.39 -11.68
N TRP A 194 -6.02 7.28 -11.42
CA TRP A 194 -5.62 6.86 -10.08
C TRP A 194 -4.77 7.89 -9.31
N SER A 195 -4.16 8.89 -9.94
CA SER A 195 -3.31 9.86 -9.24
C SER A 195 -4.08 10.80 -8.29
N TRP A 196 -5.42 10.76 -8.31
CA TRP A 196 -6.30 11.60 -7.48
C TRP A 196 -6.04 11.49 -5.98
N TRP A 197 -5.58 10.33 -5.49
CA TRP A 197 -5.37 10.11 -4.05
C TRP A 197 -4.08 10.78 -3.53
N ILE A 198 -3.16 11.18 -4.42
CA ILE A 198 -1.93 11.89 -4.05
C ILE A 198 -2.28 13.36 -3.81
N ASP A 199 -2.89 13.64 -2.67
CA ASP A 199 -3.26 14.99 -2.24
C ASP A 199 -2.19 15.62 -1.32
N GLU A 200 -2.47 16.81 -0.82
CA GLU A 200 -1.54 17.54 0.07
C GLU A 200 -1.33 16.80 1.39
N THR A 201 -2.38 16.17 1.93
CA THR A 201 -2.31 15.36 3.15
C THR A 201 -1.34 14.18 2.99
N GLU A 202 -1.41 13.45 1.86
CA GLU A 202 -0.46 12.37 1.56
C GLU A 202 0.98 12.88 1.46
N LEU A 203 1.17 14.02 0.81
CA LEU A 203 2.50 14.62 0.66
C LEU A 203 3.08 15.01 2.02
N LEU A 204 2.31 15.72 2.85
CA LEU A 204 2.73 16.15 4.19
C LEU A 204 3.04 14.95 5.08
N GLY A 205 2.17 13.93 5.08
CA GLY A 205 2.34 12.71 5.86
C GLY A 205 3.62 11.96 5.46
N HIS A 206 3.86 11.78 4.15
CA HIS A 206 5.09 11.17 3.65
C HIS A 206 6.33 12.01 3.94
N GLN A 207 6.24 13.34 3.83
CA GLN A 207 7.34 14.24 4.13
C GLN A 207 7.74 14.17 5.60
N GLY A 208 6.78 14.29 6.51
CA GLY A 208 7.01 14.15 7.94
C GLY A 208 7.56 12.77 8.29
N TRP A 209 7.07 11.71 7.65
CA TRP A 209 7.57 10.35 7.86
C TRP A 209 9.03 10.17 7.42
N VAL A 210 9.45 10.74 6.29
CA VAL A 210 10.87 10.73 5.88
C VAL A 210 11.74 11.50 6.88
N LEU A 211 11.29 12.68 7.31
CA LEU A 211 12.02 13.48 8.30
C LEU A 211 12.19 12.74 9.63
N ALA A 212 11.16 12.05 10.10
CA ALA A 212 11.21 11.21 11.30
C ALA A 212 12.24 10.09 11.17
N ARG A 213 12.31 9.39 10.03
CA ARG A 213 13.35 8.36 9.79
C ARG A 213 14.77 8.92 9.88
N THR A 214 14.95 10.17 9.50
CA THR A 214 16.24 10.88 9.58
C THR A 214 16.43 11.68 10.88
N ARG A 215 15.59 11.44 11.90
CA ARG A 215 15.66 12.06 13.23
C ARG A 215 15.53 13.59 13.26
N ARG A 216 14.92 14.18 12.22
CA ARG A 216 14.56 15.61 12.18
C ARG A 216 13.19 15.78 12.83
N TRP A 217 13.15 15.61 14.15
CA TRP A 217 11.90 15.39 14.88
C TRP A 217 10.92 16.56 14.83
N ASP A 218 11.36 17.78 15.14
CA ASP A 218 10.47 18.96 15.19
C ASP A 218 9.72 19.20 13.87
N PRO A 219 10.40 19.29 12.70
CA PRO A 219 9.69 19.46 11.43
C PRO A 219 8.92 18.20 11.02
N ALA A 220 9.31 17.01 11.48
CA ALA A 220 8.52 15.79 11.24
C ALA A 220 7.18 15.85 11.98
N ILE A 221 7.19 16.22 13.27
CA ILE A 221 6.01 16.33 14.13
C ILE A 221 5.05 17.37 13.57
N GLU A 222 5.55 18.53 13.14
CA GLU A 222 4.72 19.58 12.55
C GLU A 222 3.94 19.08 11.32
N LEU A 223 4.63 18.45 10.36
CA LEU A 223 4.00 17.96 9.14
C LEU A 223 3.06 16.78 9.40
N LEU A 224 3.44 15.87 10.30
CA LEU A 224 2.59 14.72 10.67
C LEU A 224 1.33 15.17 11.41
N ARG A 225 1.40 16.20 12.26
CA ARG A 225 0.20 16.80 12.88
C ARG A 225 -0.75 17.37 11.84
N GLN A 226 -0.23 18.08 10.84
CA GLN A 226 -1.05 18.60 9.74
C GLN A 226 -1.71 17.46 8.95
N ALA A 227 -0.98 16.38 8.66
CA ALA A 227 -1.52 15.23 7.96
C ALA A 227 -2.59 14.47 8.76
N VAL A 228 -2.41 14.31 10.08
CA VAL A 228 -3.35 13.63 10.97
C VAL A 228 -4.63 14.45 11.20
N ALA A 229 -4.55 15.78 11.16
CA ALA A 229 -5.70 16.66 11.38
C ALA A 229 -6.78 16.56 10.30
N VAL A 230 -6.45 16.03 9.11
CA VAL A 230 -7.38 15.91 7.98
C VAL A 230 -7.93 14.49 7.90
N PRO A 231 -9.25 14.28 8.08
CA PRO A 231 -9.86 12.96 7.90
C PRO A 231 -9.62 12.41 6.49
N GLY A 232 -9.55 11.09 6.36
CA GLY A 232 -9.41 10.45 5.06
C GLY A 232 -9.58 8.93 5.15
N PRO A 233 -9.15 8.22 4.10
CA PRO A 233 -9.25 6.77 4.05
C PRO A 233 -8.57 6.08 5.23
N ALA A 234 -9.06 4.89 5.62
CA ALA A 234 -8.57 4.15 6.77
C ALA A 234 -7.05 3.90 6.78
N TYR A 235 -6.41 3.77 5.61
CA TYR A 235 -4.96 3.59 5.51
C TYR A 235 -4.15 4.80 6.02
N ARG A 236 -4.75 6.00 6.11
CA ARG A 236 -4.10 7.22 6.63
C ARG A 236 -3.87 7.21 8.13
N ASP A 237 -4.47 6.29 8.87
CA ASP A 237 -4.13 6.06 10.28
C ASP A 237 -2.62 5.77 10.46
N LEU A 238 -1.94 5.34 9.40
CA LEU A 238 -0.49 5.24 9.36
C LEU A 238 0.22 6.52 9.78
N PHE A 239 -0.25 7.70 9.36
CA PHE A 239 0.39 8.97 9.76
C PHE A 239 0.25 9.24 11.26
N THR A 240 -0.79 8.72 11.91
CA THR A 240 -0.91 8.75 13.38
C THR A 240 0.15 7.87 14.03
N ALA A 241 0.41 6.68 13.49
CA ALA A 241 1.47 5.81 14.00
C ALA A 241 2.86 6.43 13.85
N GLU A 242 3.14 7.06 12.70
CA GLU A 242 4.40 7.75 12.46
C GLU A 242 4.54 9.01 13.31
N LEU A 243 3.45 9.74 13.59
CA LEU A 243 3.45 10.85 14.54
C LEU A 243 3.83 10.37 15.94
N LEU A 244 3.23 9.28 16.41
CA LEU A 244 3.58 8.69 17.71
C LEU A 244 5.08 8.32 17.75
N GLY A 245 5.57 7.67 16.69
CA GLY A 245 6.99 7.36 16.55
C GLY A 245 7.89 8.59 16.63
N ALA A 246 7.52 9.68 15.96
CA ALA A 246 8.26 10.95 15.97
C ALA A 246 8.25 11.64 17.34
N LEU A 247 7.11 11.71 18.03
CA LEU A 247 6.98 12.27 19.39
C LEU A 247 7.86 11.50 20.38
N VAL A 248 7.83 10.17 20.32
CA VAL A 248 8.67 9.30 21.15
C VAL A 248 10.16 9.45 20.82
N GLY A 249 10.49 9.67 19.55
CA GLY A 249 11.85 9.96 19.08
C GLY A 249 12.39 11.28 19.62
N ALA A 250 11.56 12.32 19.66
CA ALA A 250 11.87 13.64 20.19
C ALA A 250 11.96 13.69 21.73
N GLY A 251 11.38 12.71 22.42
CA GLY A 251 11.19 12.79 23.86
C GLY A 251 10.04 13.71 24.30
N ALA A 252 9.10 13.99 23.38
CA ALA A 252 7.88 14.75 23.66
C ALA A 252 6.86 13.87 24.41
N TRP A 253 7.19 13.50 25.65
CA TRP A 253 6.47 12.46 26.39
C TRP A 253 5.00 12.79 26.65
N ARG A 254 4.72 14.05 27.00
CA ARG A 254 3.35 14.51 27.25
C ARG A 254 2.49 14.38 26.00
N ASP A 255 2.96 14.92 24.87
CA ASP A 255 2.26 14.85 23.59
C ASP A 255 2.08 13.40 23.11
N ALA A 256 3.06 12.52 23.36
CA ALA A 256 2.94 11.10 23.06
C ALA A 256 1.87 10.41 23.92
N GLU A 257 1.79 10.73 25.21
CA GLU A 257 0.78 10.20 26.12
C GLU A 257 -0.63 10.66 25.75
N GLU A 258 -0.78 11.96 25.44
CA GLU A 258 -2.03 12.55 24.95
C GLU A 258 -2.49 11.86 23.66
N LEU A 259 -1.58 11.67 22.68
CA LEU A 259 -1.90 10.97 21.43
C LEU A 259 -2.31 9.51 21.65
N ILE A 260 -1.61 8.78 22.53
CA ILE A 260 -1.97 7.39 22.85
C ILE A 260 -3.37 7.34 23.49
N THR A 261 -3.67 8.28 24.39
CA THR A 261 -4.95 8.35 25.09
C THR A 261 -6.10 8.61 24.11
N GLU A 262 -5.89 9.47 23.11
CA GLU A 262 -6.86 9.72 22.04
C GLU A 262 -7.03 8.51 21.11
N LEU A 263 -5.93 7.81 20.79
CA LEU A 263 -5.92 6.68 19.86
C LEU A 263 -6.52 5.41 20.46
N ALA A 264 -6.28 5.14 21.74
CA ALA A 264 -6.61 3.87 22.39
C ALA A 264 -8.10 3.46 22.24
N PRO A 265 -9.11 4.35 22.44
CA PRO A 265 -10.52 4.00 22.27
C PRO A 265 -10.91 3.47 20.88
N ARG A 266 -10.13 3.79 19.85
CA ARG A 266 -10.37 3.36 18.46
C ARG A 266 -9.34 2.36 17.92
N ALA A 267 -8.30 2.03 18.70
CA ALA A 267 -7.18 1.19 18.25
C ALA A 267 -7.62 -0.18 17.70
N ALA A 268 -8.63 -0.81 18.31
CA ALA A 268 -9.16 -2.10 17.86
C ALA A 268 -9.83 -2.06 16.47
N ARG A 269 -10.18 -0.86 15.97
CA ARG A 269 -10.80 -0.66 14.65
C ARG A 269 -9.79 -0.31 13.55
N ILE A 270 -8.50 -0.15 13.87
CA ILE A 270 -7.48 0.15 12.88
C ILE A 270 -7.35 -1.05 11.93
N GLY A 271 -7.76 -0.85 10.67
CA GLY A 271 -7.81 -1.91 9.66
C GLY A 271 -6.48 -2.17 8.94
N SER A 272 -5.50 -1.27 9.08
CA SER A 272 -4.16 -1.41 8.51
C SER A 272 -3.21 -2.14 9.47
N VAL A 273 -2.68 -3.28 9.04
CA VAL A 273 -1.65 -4.04 9.78
C VAL A 273 -0.34 -3.28 9.82
N ARG A 274 0.00 -2.50 8.79
CA ARG A 274 1.21 -1.66 8.80
C ARG A 274 1.16 -0.63 9.93
N THR A 275 0.00 -0.01 10.11
CA THR A 275 -0.25 0.93 11.20
C THR A 275 -0.13 0.22 12.56
N THR A 276 -0.80 -0.93 12.73
CA THR A 276 -0.75 -1.65 14.01
C THR A 276 0.63 -2.19 14.33
N GLU A 277 1.42 -2.62 13.34
CA GLU A 277 2.83 -3.00 13.49
C GLU A 277 3.69 -1.82 13.97
N SER A 278 3.52 -0.63 13.35
CA SER A 278 4.26 0.59 13.73
C SER A 278 3.92 1.04 15.15
N LEU A 279 2.63 1.04 15.51
CA LEU A 279 2.15 1.33 16.87
C LEU A 279 2.67 0.31 17.87
N THR A 280 2.56 -0.98 17.58
CA THR A 280 3.06 -2.08 18.44
C THR A 280 4.55 -1.91 18.70
N GLY A 281 5.35 -1.70 17.64
CA GLY A 281 6.79 -1.52 17.77
C GLY A 281 7.15 -0.31 18.63
N THR A 282 6.42 0.80 18.50
CA THR A 282 6.63 2.00 19.30
C THR A 282 6.24 1.81 20.76
N SER A 283 5.09 1.19 21.04
CA SER A 283 4.63 0.91 22.39
C SER A 283 5.51 -0.09 23.14
N VAL A 284 6.00 -1.14 22.45
CA VAL A 284 6.98 -2.09 23.03
C VAL A 284 8.26 -1.36 23.43
N ARG A 285 8.79 -0.49 22.54
CA ARG A 285 9.98 0.31 22.88
C ARG A 285 9.75 1.24 24.07
N LEU A 286 8.55 1.84 24.19
CA LEU A 286 8.22 2.70 25.34
C LEU A 286 8.16 1.91 26.65
N ARG A 287 7.48 0.77 26.65
CA ARG A 287 7.33 -0.12 27.82
C ARG A 287 8.70 -0.52 28.39
N ASP A 288 9.64 -0.86 27.52
CA ASP A 288 10.93 -1.43 27.90
C ASP A 288 12.02 -0.36 28.12
N ARG A 289 11.73 0.93 27.88
CA ARG A 289 12.70 2.03 27.96
C ARG A 289 12.76 2.67 29.35
N THR A 290 13.99 2.82 29.85
CA THR A 290 14.30 3.56 31.07
C THR A 290 14.21 5.08 30.86
N GLY A 291 13.85 5.84 31.89
CA GLY A 291 13.75 7.31 31.82
C GLY A 291 12.47 7.85 31.16
N VAL A 292 11.54 6.97 30.75
CA VAL A 292 10.19 7.35 30.32
C VAL A 292 9.29 7.52 31.55
N PRO A 293 8.37 8.51 31.58
CA PRO A 293 7.36 8.62 32.65
C PRO A 293 6.52 7.34 32.79
N SER A 294 6.12 6.98 34.02
CA SER A 294 5.29 5.78 34.24
C SER A 294 3.94 5.87 33.53
N ALA A 295 3.29 7.03 33.56
CA ALA A 295 2.01 7.27 32.88
C ALA A 295 2.09 6.96 31.38
N LEU A 296 3.14 7.41 30.69
CA LEU A 296 3.36 7.08 29.28
C LEU A 296 3.63 5.58 29.05
N ARG A 297 4.35 4.90 29.96
CA ARG A 297 4.50 3.44 29.87
C ARG A 297 3.17 2.72 30.04
N ASP A 298 2.36 3.14 31.00
CA ASP A 298 1.04 2.56 31.28
C ASP A 298 0.08 2.80 30.09
N ALA A 299 0.10 3.99 29.51
CA ALA A 299 -0.61 4.31 28.28
C ALA A 299 -0.16 3.42 27.10
N ALA A 300 1.15 3.19 26.95
CA ALA A 300 1.68 2.32 25.92
C ALA A 300 1.22 0.85 26.10
N VAL A 301 1.19 0.34 27.34
CA VAL A 301 0.62 -0.97 27.66
C VAL A 301 -0.87 -1.03 27.32
N HIS A 302 -1.63 -0.01 27.72
CA HIS A 302 -3.05 0.10 27.41
C HIS A 302 -3.36 0.10 25.91
N LEU A 303 -2.51 0.77 25.10
CA LEU A 303 -2.60 0.75 23.66
C LEU A 303 -2.32 -0.65 23.10
N LEU A 304 -1.27 -1.34 23.59
CA LEU A 304 -0.93 -2.70 23.16
C LEU A 304 -2.08 -3.69 23.39
N GLU A 305 -2.77 -3.59 24.53
CA GLU A 305 -3.91 -4.45 24.86
C GLU A 305 -5.13 -4.25 23.94
N ARG A 306 -5.22 -3.09 23.28
CA ARG A 306 -6.33 -2.71 22.39
C ARG A 306 -6.03 -2.88 20.92
N LEU A 307 -4.76 -2.95 20.54
CA LEU A 307 -4.39 -3.18 19.15
C LEU A 307 -4.85 -4.58 18.71
N PRO A 308 -5.29 -4.74 17.45
CA PRO A 308 -5.56 -6.05 16.88
C PRO A 308 -4.36 -6.99 17.05
N ALA A 309 -4.63 -8.26 17.36
CA ALA A 309 -3.59 -9.26 17.50
C ALA A 309 -2.73 -9.34 16.23
N PRO A 310 -1.40 -9.58 16.36
CA PRO A 310 -0.54 -9.76 15.21
C PRO A 310 -1.05 -10.89 14.32
N VAL A 311 -0.96 -10.70 13.01
CA VAL A 311 -1.29 -11.75 12.06
C VAL A 311 -0.21 -12.82 12.10
N ALA A 312 -0.53 -14.03 12.57
CA ALA A 312 0.29 -15.23 12.36
C ALA A 312 0.10 -15.74 10.93
N GLU A 313 1.17 -15.94 10.15
CA GLU A 313 1.10 -16.54 8.79
C GLU A 313 0.94 -18.09 8.86
N PRO A 314 0.13 -18.70 7.96
CA PRO A 314 0.58 -18.95 6.57
C PRO A 314 -0.34 -18.45 5.43
N VAL A 315 0.33 -17.97 4.36
CA VAL A 315 0.17 -18.16 2.89
C VAL A 315 -1.08 -18.96 2.44
N SER A 316 -1.95 -18.63 1.46
CA SER A 316 -1.88 -17.88 0.20
C SER A 316 -3.31 -17.53 -0.27
N ALA A 317 -3.62 -16.30 -0.67
CA ALA A 317 -4.87 -16.03 -1.41
C ALA A 317 -4.84 -16.55 -2.87
N LEU A 318 -3.70 -17.10 -3.31
CA LEU A 318 -3.40 -17.51 -4.69
C LEU A 318 -2.59 -18.83 -4.70
N GLU A 319 -3.00 -19.82 -3.92
CA GLU A 319 -2.38 -21.15 -4.02
C GLU A 319 -2.74 -21.77 -5.38
N PRO A 320 -1.78 -22.34 -6.13
CA PRO A 320 -2.13 -23.19 -7.27
C PRO A 320 -2.91 -24.41 -6.75
N PRO A 321 -3.84 -24.98 -7.53
CA PRO A 321 -4.48 -26.24 -7.15
C PRO A 321 -3.41 -27.31 -6.92
N PRO A 322 -3.64 -28.27 -6.00
CA PRO A 322 -2.69 -29.36 -5.79
C PRO A 322 -2.45 -30.08 -7.13
N ALA A 323 -1.17 -30.29 -7.44
CA ALA A 323 -0.78 -31.07 -8.61
C ALA A 323 -1.50 -32.42 -8.54
N ALA A 324 -2.25 -32.76 -9.60
CA ALA A 324 -2.78 -34.10 -9.76
C ALA A 324 -1.60 -35.08 -9.66
N ARG A 325 -1.65 -35.98 -8.68
CA ARG A 325 -0.71 -37.09 -8.58
C ARG A 325 -0.87 -37.97 -9.84
N PRO A 326 0.22 -38.59 -10.31
CA PRO A 326 0.24 -39.35 -11.56
C PRO A 326 -0.80 -40.48 -11.58
#